data_AF-A0A8T4D586-F1
#
_entry.id   AF-A0A8T4D586-F1
#
_cell.length_a   1.000
_cell.length_b   1.000
_cell.length_c   1.000
_cell.angle_alpha   90.00
_cell.angle_beta   90.00
_cell.angle_gamma   90.00
#
_symmetry.space_group_name_H-M   'P 1'
#
loop_
_entity.id
_entity.type
_entity.pdbx_description
1 polymer ?
#
loop_
_entity_poly.entity_id
_entity_poly.type
_entity_poly.pdbx_seq_one_letter_code
_entity_poly.pdbx_strand_id
1 'polypeptide(L)'
;RLPQKERDRMRITIPDFMRLSEEQTGGKIKVSDFYPVPTVVPVSKAVGALQDKRYVEFTAHPHCGMATYLFVENGEITPITRYANVDKFVATMKKVNENASEGSKKKAKLRLLAAARHVKFSFLRKYLLRVLTEGSYNSLGDLQRKTILLSSMHFMDPYNFDLERVQRCVIHYAVPDGRIIPFCTMNSIHRPEVERKLGVPIKEWKNRHKVEITQPL
;
A
#
# COMPACT_ATOMS: atom_id res chain seq x y z
N ARG A 1 9.72 8.13 -30.23
CA ARG A 1 9.62 8.56 -28.81
C ARG A 1 8.86 9.89 -28.80
N LEU A 2 7.87 10.07 -27.90
CA LEU A 2 7.11 11.32 -27.79
C LEU A 2 8.04 12.46 -27.32
N PRO A 3 7.85 13.73 -27.71
CA PRO A 3 8.62 14.85 -27.18
C PRO A 3 8.41 15.05 -25.66
N GLN A 4 9.44 15.52 -24.94
CA GLN A 4 9.38 15.73 -23.47
C GLN A 4 8.21 16.62 -23.05
N LYS A 5 8.04 17.77 -23.73
CA LYS A 5 6.98 18.75 -23.44
C LYS A 5 5.57 18.16 -23.56
N GLU A 6 5.36 17.28 -24.53
CA GLU A 6 4.06 16.60 -24.68
C GLU A 6 3.86 15.57 -23.59
N ARG A 7 4.90 14.78 -23.26
CA ARG A 7 4.83 13.81 -22.15
C ARG A 7 4.49 14.49 -20.83
N ASP A 8 5.11 15.62 -20.52
CA ASP A 8 4.88 16.33 -19.26
C ASP A 8 3.45 16.85 -19.14
N ARG A 9 2.82 17.23 -20.26
CA ARG A 9 1.41 17.65 -20.28
C ARG A 9 0.43 16.50 -20.02
N MET A 10 0.83 15.27 -20.29
CA MET A 10 -0.03 14.08 -20.13
C MET A 10 0.25 13.32 -18.82
N ARG A 11 1.26 13.73 -18.05
CA ARG A 11 1.70 13.01 -16.85
C ARG A 11 1.30 13.76 -15.59
N ILE A 12 0.88 12.98 -14.60
CA ILE A 12 0.76 13.39 -13.22
C ILE A 12 1.78 12.61 -12.40
N THR A 13 2.59 13.31 -11.60
CA THR A 13 3.52 12.67 -10.67
C THR A 13 2.86 12.48 -9.30
N ILE A 14 3.48 11.65 -8.45
CA ILE A 14 3.03 11.51 -7.05
C ILE A 14 3.01 12.87 -6.32
N PRO A 15 4.05 13.73 -6.41
CA PRO A 15 3.98 15.09 -5.86
C PRO A 15 2.85 15.95 -6.44
N ASP A 16 2.59 15.86 -7.75
CA ASP A 16 1.47 16.60 -8.37
C ASP A 16 0.14 16.14 -7.79
N PHE A 17 -0.08 14.83 -7.69
CA PHE A 17 -1.27 14.25 -7.08
C PHE A 17 -1.47 14.73 -5.64
N MET A 18 -0.40 14.77 -4.84
CA MET A 18 -0.46 15.22 -3.45
C MET A 18 -0.81 16.71 -3.35
N ARG A 19 -0.20 17.57 -4.18
CA ARG A 19 -0.51 19.01 -4.24
C ARG A 19 -1.92 19.28 -4.71
N LEU A 20 -2.36 18.61 -5.78
CA LEU A 20 -3.71 18.75 -6.32
C LEU A 20 -4.76 18.25 -5.33
N SER A 21 -4.46 17.20 -4.55
CA SER A 21 -5.33 16.77 -3.45
C SER A 21 -5.48 17.84 -2.37
N GLU A 22 -4.40 18.54 -2.03
CA GLU A 22 -4.43 19.64 -1.06
C GLU A 22 -5.23 20.84 -1.58
N GLU A 23 -5.00 21.23 -2.83
CA GLU A 23 -5.72 22.32 -3.50
C GLU A 23 -7.22 22.02 -3.61
N GLN A 24 -7.59 20.86 -4.17
CA GLN A 24 -8.99 20.48 -4.40
C GLN A 24 -9.79 20.32 -3.11
N THR A 25 -9.12 20.02 -2.00
CA THR A 25 -9.77 19.88 -0.68
C THR A 25 -9.68 21.12 0.18
N GLY A 26 -9.17 22.24 -0.33
CA GLY A 26 -9.00 23.48 0.43
C GLY A 26 -8.11 23.30 1.67
N GLY A 27 -7.10 22.42 1.58
CA GLY A 27 -6.18 22.12 2.67
C GLY A 27 -6.66 21.12 3.71
N LYS A 28 -7.84 20.49 3.53
CA LYS A 28 -8.30 19.41 4.43
C LYS A 28 -7.38 18.18 4.38
N ILE A 29 -6.82 17.87 3.21
CA ILE A 29 -5.79 16.83 3.03
C ILE A 29 -4.49 17.53 2.66
N LYS A 30 -3.47 17.47 3.52
CA LYS A 30 -2.19 18.13 3.23
C LYS A 30 -1.21 17.19 2.52
N VAL A 31 -0.26 17.76 1.78
CA VAL A 31 0.88 17.00 1.25
C VAL A 31 1.60 16.22 2.35
N SER A 32 1.72 16.79 3.56
CA SER A 32 2.32 16.15 4.73
C SER A 32 1.51 14.98 5.32
N ASP A 33 0.30 14.73 4.83
CA ASP A 33 -0.55 13.64 5.33
C ASP A 33 -0.28 12.31 4.61
N PHE A 34 0.49 12.33 3.53
CA PHE A 34 0.84 11.16 2.73
C PHE A 34 2.15 10.52 3.17
N TYR A 35 2.18 9.19 3.15
CA TYR A 35 3.34 8.39 3.52
C TYR A 35 3.69 7.38 2.43
N PRO A 36 4.99 7.05 2.26
CA PRO A 36 5.40 5.96 1.39
C PRO A 36 4.79 4.63 1.86
N VAL A 37 4.45 3.75 0.90
CA VAL A 37 3.98 2.39 1.18
C VAL A 37 4.82 1.65 2.25
N PRO A 38 6.17 1.65 2.24
CA PRO A 38 6.96 0.92 3.24
C PRO A 38 6.93 1.49 4.66
N THR A 39 6.29 2.64 4.91
CA THR A 39 6.17 3.24 6.24
C THR A 39 5.54 2.30 7.27
N VAL A 40 4.65 1.39 6.84
CA VAL A 40 3.97 0.45 7.75
C VAL A 40 4.77 -0.81 8.08
N VAL A 41 5.91 -1.05 7.42
CA VAL A 41 6.73 -2.27 7.64
C VAL A 41 7.13 -2.46 9.10
N PRO A 42 7.57 -1.43 9.86
CA PRO A 42 7.89 -1.59 11.27
C PRO A 42 6.70 -2.06 12.12
N VAL A 43 5.47 -1.72 11.71
CA VAL A 43 4.25 -2.18 12.41
C VAL A 43 4.06 -3.67 12.20
N SER A 44 4.07 -4.16 10.94
CA SER A 44 3.95 -5.59 10.64
C SER A 44 5.02 -6.43 11.34
N LYS A 45 6.28 -5.96 11.32
CA LYS A 45 7.40 -6.64 11.98
C LYS A 45 7.24 -6.70 13.49
N ALA A 46 6.89 -5.59 14.12
CA ALA A 46 6.69 -5.53 15.57
C ALA A 46 5.55 -6.44 16.05
N VAL A 47 4.40 -6.42 15.36
CA VAL A 47 3.27 -7.29 15.68
C VAL A 47 3.66 -8.76 15.46
N GLY A 48 4.34 -9.05 14.35
CA GLY A 48 4.83 -10.40 14.06
C GLY A 48 5.78 -10.94 15.11
N ALA A 49 6.78 -10.15 15.52
CA ALA A 49 7.74 -10.53 16.56
C ALA A 49 7.09 -10.73 17.95
N LEU A 50 6.03 -9.98 18.26
CA LEU A 50 5.30 -10.14 19.52
C LEU A 50 4.38 -11.37 19.52
N GLN A 51 3.76 -11.67 18.39
CA GLN A 51 2.81 -12.78 18.23
C GLN A 51 3.45 -14.08 17.75
N ASP A 52 4.75 -14.07 17.46
CA ASP A 52 5.46 -15.19 16.85
C ASP A 52 4.82 -15.64 15.53
N LYS A 53 4.46 -14.65 14.71
CA LYS A 53 3.78 -14.83 13.41
C LYS A 53 4.44 -13.99 12.33
N ARG A 54 4.41 -14.46 11.08
CA ARG A 54 4.84 -13.67 9.93
C ARG A 54 3.63 -13.02 9.27
N TYR A 55 3.62 -11.69 9.26
CA TYR A 55 2.65 -10.90 8.52
C TYR A 55 3.22 -10.48 7.17
N VAL A 56 2.33 -10.12 6.24
CA VAL A 56 2.72 -9.50 4.98
C VAL A 56 3.42 -8.16 5.27
N GLU A 57 4.56 -7.96 4.64
CA GLU A 57 5.34 -6.73 4.73
C GLU A 57 5.29 -6.00 3.39
N PHE A 58 4.78 -4.76 3.40
CA PHE A 58 4.70 -3.94 2.19
C PHE A 58 6.03 -3.23 1.93
N THR A 59 7.04 -3.98 1.49
CA THR A 59 8.45 -3.50 1.36
C THR A 59 8.77 -2.75 0.08
N ALA A 60 7.73 -2.28 -0.64
CA ALA A 60 7.86 -1.57 -1.90
C ALA A 60 8.90 -0.44 -1.83
N HIS A 61 9.56 -0.15 -2.95
CA HIS A 61 10.42 1.04 -3.02
C HIS A 61 9.61 2.31 -2.65
N PRO A 62 10.14 3.23 -1.84
CA PRO A 62 9.39 4.41 -1.39
C PRO A 62 8.78 5.23 -2.53
N HIS A 63 9.46 5.32 -3.68
CA HIS A 63 8.97 6.03 -4.86
C HIS A 63 7.86 5.31 -5.65
N CYS A 64 7.51 4.07 -5.30
CA CYS A 64 6.47 3.33 -6.01
C CYS A 64 5.06 3.80 -5.64
N GLY A 65 4.83 4.32 -4.44
CA GLY A 65 3.51 4.83 -4.08
C GLY A 65 3.47 5.58 -2.76
N MET A 66 2.49 6.46 -2.67
CA MET A 66 2.16 7.23 -1.47
C MET A 66 0.69 7.03 -1.13
N ALA A 67 0.37 7.03 0.16
CA ALA A 67 -0.99 6.85 0.62
C ALA A 67 -1.27 7.62 1.91
N THR A 68 -2.54 7.93 2.12
CA THR A 68 -3.10 8.36 3.40
C THR A 68 -4.47 7.72 3.62
N TYR A 69 -4.86 7.56 4.87
CA TYR A 69 -6.20 7.12 5.24
C TYR A 69 -7.03 8.32 5.65
N LEU A 70 -8.24 8.39 5.12
CA LEU A 70 -9.22 9.42 5.39
C LEU A 70 -10.39 8.80 6.16
N PHE A 71 -10.83 9.48 7.21
CA PHE A 71 -12.00 9.11 7.99
C PHE A 71 -13.12 10.08 7.64
N VAL A 72 -14.29 9.55 7.28
CA VAL A 72 -15.46 10.36 6.92
C VAL A 72 -16.46 10.31 8.07
N GLU A 73 -16.71 11.45 8.69
CA GLU A 73 -17.66 11.59 9.80
C GLU A 73 -18.56 12.79 9.55
N ASN A 74 -19.89 12.60 9.51
CA ASN A 74 -20.86 13.67 9.30
C ASN A 74 -20.58 14.54 8.05
N GLY A 75 -20.05 13.93 6.98
CA GLY A 75 -19.66 14.63 5.75
C GLY A 75 -18.28 15.30 5.81
N GLU A 76 -17.59 15.28 6.95
CA GLU A 76 -16.25 15.82 7.13
C GLU A 76 -15.17 14.76 6.94
N ILE A 77 -14.14 15.12 6.17
CA ILE A 77 -13.00 14.26 5.85
C ILE A 77 -11.83 14.62 6.76
N THR A 78 -11.34 13.65 7.53
CA THR A 78 -10.22 13.83 8.45
C THR A 78 -9.09 12.84 8.15
N PRO A 79 -7.89 13.30 7.76
CA PRO A 79 -6.74 12.42 7.57
C PRO A 79 -6.27 11.74 8.87
N ILE A 80 -5.70 10.52 8.74
CA ILE A 80 -5.20 9.72 9.88
C ILE A 80 -4.18 10.47 10.74
N THR A 81 -3.40 11.38 10.14
CA THR A 81 -2.41 12.22 10.82
C THR A 81 -3.02 13.21 11.82
N ARG A 82 -4.33 13.47 11.74
CA ARG A 82 -5.06 14.26 12.75
C ARG A 82 -5.44 13.43 13.97
N TYR A 83 -5.45 12.11 13.85
CA TYR A 83 -5.72 11.17 14.93
C TYR A 83 -4.46 10.56 15.53
N ALA A 84 -3.38 10.45 14.77
CA ALA A 84 -2.14 9.87 15.22
C ALA A 84 -0.92 10.64 14.70
N ASN A 85 0.11 10.74 15.55
CA ASN A 85 1.44 11.12 15.10
C ASN A 85 2.11 9.87 14.50
N VAL A 86 1.97 9.70 13.19
CA VAL A 86 2.42 8.51 12.44
C VAL A 86 3.93 8.32 12.58
N ASP A 87 4.74 9.37 12.45
CA ASP A 87 6.20 9.29 12.55
C ASP A 87 6.65 8.74 13.91
N LYS A 88 6.16 9.33 15.01
CA LYS A 88 6.51 8.88 16.37
C LYS A 88 5.95 7.49 16.66
N PHE A 89 4.77 7.17 16.14
CA PHE A 89 4.19 5.83 16.27
C PHE A 89 5.08 4.78 15.57
N VAL A 90 5.41 4.98 14.29
CA VAL A 90 6.26 4.06 13.51
C VAL A 90 7.65 3.94 14.12
N ALA A 91 8.25 5.05 14.57
CA ALA A 91 9.53 5.02 15.27
C ALA A 91 9.49 4.20 16.58
N THR A 92 8.36 4.26 17.30
CA THR A 92 8.14 3.44 18.50
C THR A 92 7.98 1.97 18.12
N MET A 93 7.24 1.66 17.05
CA MET A 93 7.07 0.29 16.55
C MET A 93 8.38 -0.33 16.09
N LYS A 94 9.29 0.44 15.49
CA LYS A 94 10.65 -0.03 15.19
C LYS A 94 11.36 -0.51 16.47
N LYS A 95 11.31 0.28 17.55
CA LYS A 95 11.87 -0.10 18.86
C LYS A 95 11.16 -1.28 19.52
N VAL A 96 9.86 -1.45 19.26
CA VAL A 96 9.11 -2.63 19.73
C VAL A 96 9.64 -3.87 19.03
N ASN A 97 9.77 -3.83 17.70
CA ASN A 97 10.34 -4.91 16.91
C ASN A 97 11.74 -5.29 17.38
N GLU A 98 12.64 -4.30 17.54
CA GLU A 98 14.01 -4.52 18.02
C GLU A 98 14.05 -5.33 19.33
N ASN A 99 13.35 -4.89 20.39
CA ASN A 99 13.38 -5.65 21.65
C ASN A 99 12.69 -7.01 21.53
N ALA A 100 11.63 -7.12 20.71
CA ALA A 100 10.90 -8.37 20.56
C ALA A 100 11.79 -9.43 19.86
N SER A 101 12.50 -9.02 18.81
CA SER A 101 13.47 -9.85 18.10
C SER A 101 14.70 -10.21 18.96
N GLU A 102 15.10 -9.35 19.89
CA GLU A 102 16.15 -9.62 20.88
C GLU A 102 15.67 -10.49 22.07
N GLY A 103 14.43 -11.00 22.04
CA GLY A 103 13.87 -11.84 23.11
C GLY A 103 13.34 -11.08 24.33
N SER A 104 13.50 -9.75 24.38
CA SER A 104 13.03 -8.86 25.44
C SER A 104 11.54 -8.52 25.32
N LYS A 105 10.66 -9.54 25.30
CA LYS A 105 9.20 -9.38 25.08
C LYS A 105 8.52 -8.45 26.10
N LYS A 106 8.93 -8.44 27.38
CA LYS A 106 8.38 -7.53 28.40
C LYS A 106 8.62 -6.06 28.04
N LYS A 107 9.85 -5.73 27.65
CA LYS A 107 10.26 -4.39 27.21
C LYS A 107 9.55 -3.99 25.92
N ALA A 108 9.39 -4.94 24.98
CA ALA A 108 8.61 -4.74 23.77
C ALA A 108 7.15 -4.37 24.06
N LYS A 109 6.48 -5.13 24.95
CA LYS A 109 5.09 -4.84 25.38
C LYS A 109 4.96 -3.48 26.07
N LEU A 110 5.92 -3.10 26.93
CA LEU A 110 5.92 -1.78 27.57
C LEU A 110 6.04 -0.65 26.54
N ARG A 111 6.91 -0.81 25.53
CA ARG A 111 7.03 0.17 24.43
C ARG A 111 5.79 0.21 23.54
N LEU A 112 5.14 -0.93 23.32
CA LEU A 112 3.88 -0.99 22.58
C LEU A 112 2.78 -0.21 23.32
N LEU A 113 2.66 -0.37 24.64
CA LEU A 113 1.76 0.44 25.46
C LEU A 113 2.11 1.93 25.36
N ALA A 114 3.40 2.27 25.41
CA ALA A 114 3.85 3.65 25.22
C ALA A 114 3.52 4.20 23.82
N ALA A 115 3.37 3.37 22.78
CA ALA A 115 2.98 3.81 21.45
C ALA A 115 1.57 4.39 21.42
N ALA A 116 0.68 3.98 22.33
CA ALA A 116 -0.69 4.49 22.43
C ALA A 116 -0.72 6.02 22.67
N ARG A 117 0.31 6.61 23.30
CA ARG A 117 0.41 8.07 23.51
C ARG A 117 0.54 8.87 22.20
N HIS A 118 0.90 8.20 21.10
CA HIS A 118 1.01 8.80 19.78
C HIS A 118 -0.32 8.77 19.01
N VAL A 119 -1.37 8.20 19.60
CA VAL A 119 -2.71 8.07 19.02
C VAL A 119 -3.71 8.75 19.95
N LYS A 120 -4.63 9.55 19.41
CA LYS A 120 -5.68 10.19 20.19
C LYS A 120 -6.57 9.12 20.84
N PHE A 121 -6.92 9.35 22.11
CA PHE A 121 -7.78 8.43 22.86
C PHE A 121 -9.15 8.23 22.19
N SER A 122 -9.73 9.29 21.61
CA SER A 122 -10.99 9.21 20.87
C SER A 122 -10.90 8.24 19.68
N PHE A 123 -9.77 8.26 18.96
CA PHE A 123 -9.52 7.35 17.84
C PHE A 123 -9.32 5.91 18.32
N LEU A 124 -8.51 5.71 19.36
CA LEU A 124 -8.31 4.38 19.97
C LEU A 124 -9.65 3.77 20.38
N ARG A 125 -10.47 4.51 21.14
CA ARG A 125 -11.76 4.03 21.63
C ARG A 125 -12.74 3.73 20.50
N LYS A 126 -12.83 4.61 19.49
CA LYS A 126 -13.84 4.54 18.43
C LYS A 126 -13.49 3.51 17.33
N TYR A 127 -12.22 3.41 16.96
CA TYR A 127 -11.77 2.67 15.77
C TYR A 127 -10.89 1.47 16.08
N LEU A 128 -10.01 1.55 17.08
CA LEU A 128 -9.00 0.51 17.32
C LEU A 128 -9.37 -0.46 18.43
N LEU A 129 -10.18 -0.06 19.41
CA LEU A 129 -10.50 -0.89 20.57
C LEU A 129 -11.09 -2.23 20.15
N ARG A 130 -12.12 -2.22 19.29
CA ARG A 130 -12.75 -3.44 18.75
C ARG A 130 -11.78 -4.31 17.96
N VAL A 131 -10.94 -3.70 17.14
CA VAL A 131 -9.92 -4.43 16.37
C VAL A 131 -8.92 -5.12 17.29
N LEU A 132 -8.47 -4.43 18.33
CA LEU A 132 -7.50 -4.95 19.29
C LEU A 132 -8.09 -6.00 20.24
N THR A 133 -9.36 -5.87 20.63
CA THR A 133 -10.01 -6.80 21.56
C THR A 133 -10.55 -8.04 20.87
N GLU A 134 -11.13 -7.89 19.67
CA GLU A 134 -11.75 -9.00 18.96
C GLU A 134 -10.77 -9.71 18.02
N GLY A 135 -9.78 -8.99 17.46
CA GLY A 135 -8.76 -9.56 16.57
C GLY A 135 -9.31 -10.26 15.32
N SER A 136 -10.59 -10.02 14.97
CA SER A 136 -11.30 -10.72 13.90
C SER A 136 -11.20 -10.00 12.56
N TYR A 137 -11.34 -10.75 11.46
CA TYR A 137 -11.40 -10.17 10.12
C TYR A 137 -12.61 -9.21 9.96
N ASN A 138 -13.71 -9.50 10.66
CA ASN A 138 -14.93 -8.69 10.63
C ASN A 138 -14.71 -7.31 11.26
N SER A 139 -14.01 -7.24 12.39
CA SER A 139 -13.73 -5.96 13.07
C SER A 139 -12.77 -5.09 12.26
N LEU A 140 -11.81 -5.69 11.55
CA LEU A 140 -10.99 -5.00 10.55
C LEU A 140 -11.82 -4.51 9.36
N GLY A 141 -12.77 -5.31 8.89
CA GLY A 141 -13.70 -4.93 7.82
C GLY A 141 -14.58 -3.73 8.19
N ASP A 142 -15.09 -3.69 9.43
CA ASP A 142 -15.87 -2.55 9.96
C ASP A 142 -15.07 -1.25 9.99
N LEU A 143 -13.79 -1.33 10.33
CA LEU A 143 -12.88 -0.19 10.27
C LEU A 143 -12.67 0.25 8.82
N GLN A 144 -12.33 -0.67 7.92
CA GLN A 144 -12.08 -0.37 6.51
C GLN A 144 -13.30 0.26 5.83
N ARG A 145 -14.52 -0.17 6.15
CA ARG A 145 -15.76 0.44 5.63
C ARG A 145 -15.99 1.88 6.07
N LYS A 146 -15.30 2.35 7.12
CA LYS A 146 -15.39 3.72 7.65
C LYS A 146 -14.22 4.60 7.21
N THR A 147 -13.34 4.06 6.37
CA THR A 147 -12.13 4.75 5.91
C THR A 147 -12.03 4.73 4.40
N ILE A 148 -11.45 5.78 3.84
CA ILE A 148 -11.08 5.85 2.44
C ILE A 148 -9.56 5.85 2.36
N LEU A 149 -9.00 4.91 1.61
CA LEU A 149 -7.58 4.93 1.25
C LEU A 149 -7.41 5.86 0.05
N LEU A 150 -6.86 7.05 0.26
CA LEU A 150 -6.43 7.92 -0.81
C LEU A 150 -4.97 7.63 -1.12
N SER A 151 -4.69 7.09 -2.30
CA SER A 151 -3.33 6.69 -2.67
C SER A 151 -3.02 6.94 -4.14
N SER A 152 -1.73 7.04 -4.44
CA SER A 152 -1.19 7.11 -5.79
C SER A 152 -0.06 6.11 -5.91
N MET A 153 -0.09 5.32 -6.99
CA MET A 153 0.94 4.37 -7.35
C MET A 153 1.54 4.76 -8.69
N HIS A 154 2.86 4.87 -8.74
CA HIS A 154 3.59 5.21 -9.95
C HIS A 154 4.06 3.93 -10.63
N PHE A 155 3.44 3.55 -11.74
CA PHE A 155 3.96 2.49 -12.60
C PHE A 155 5.01 3.05 -13.56
N MET A 156 6.13 2.33 -13.72
CA MET A 156 7.22 2.76 -14.60
C MET A 156 6.88 2.45 -16.06
N ASP A 157 7.42 3.29 -16.94
CA ASP A 157 7.41 3.12 -18.38
C ASP A 157 8.83 3.27 -18.94
N PRO A 158 9.06 3.09 -20.26
CA PRO A 158 10.39 3.16 -20.85
C PRO A 158 11.14 4.49 -20.66
N TYR A 159 10.50 5.57 -20.20
CA TYR A 159 11.15 6.88 -20.00
C TYR A 159 11.61 7.10 -18.55
N ASN A 160 11.15 6.31 -17.58
CA ASN A 160 11.46 6.50 -16.16
C ASN A 160 11.73 5.17 -15.43
N PHE A 161 12.22 4.19 -16.20
CA PHE A 161 12.50 2.86 -15.71
C PHE A 161 13.69 2.84 -14.74
N ASP A 162 13.52 2.16 -13.62
CA ASP A 162 14.46 2.18 -12.50
C ASP A 162 14.59 0.76 -11.93
N LEU A 163 15.82 0.24 -11.90
CA LEU A 163 16.11 -1.13 -11.47
C LEU A 163 15.99 -1.31 -9.95
N GLU A 164 16.26 -0.30 -9.15
CA GLU A 164 16.10 -0.37 -7.68
C GLU A 164 14.62 -0.53 -7.32
N ARG A 165 13.74 0.14 -8.07
CA ARG A 165 12.29 -0.02 -7.96
C ARG A 165 11.84 -1.41 -8.40
N VAL A 166 12.44 -1.98 -9.44
CA VAL A 166 12.17 -3.36 -9.88
C VAL A 166 12.55 -4.38 -8.81
N GLN A 167 13.74 -4.26 -8.21
CA GLN A 167 14.25 -5.16 -7.17
C GLN A 167 13.37 -5.21 -5.92
N ARG A 168 12.56 -4.16 -5.70
CA ARG A 168 11.64 -4.04 -4.57
C ARG A 168 10.17 -3.99 -5.00
N CYS A 169 9.84 -4.54 -6.17
CA CYS A 169 8.45 -4.61 -6.60
C CYS A 169 7.69 -5.56 -5.66
N VAL A 170 6.46 -5.20 -5.29
CA VAL A 170 5.57 -6.06 -4.47
C VAL A 170 4.40 -6.61 -5.27
N ILE A 171 4.28 -6.23 -6.54
CA ILE A 171 3.24 -6.69 -7.46
C ILE A 171 3.93 -7.52 -8.53
N HIS A 172 3.50 -8.75 -8.71
CA HIS A 172 4.12 -9.69 -9.64
C HIS A 172 3.07 -10.43 -10.44
N TYR A 173 3.45 -10.83 -11.65
CA TYR A 173 2.72 -11.79 -12.45
C TYR A 173 3.40 -13.16 -12.32
N ALA A 174 2.62 -14.16 -11.93
CA ALA A 174 3.00 -15.55 -12.16
C ALA A 174 2.58 -15.93 -13.58
N VAL A 175 3.50 -16.49 -14.35
CA VAL A 175 3.22 -16.96 -15.72
C VAL A 175 3.27 -18.49 -15.78
N PRO A 176 2.57 -19.14 -16.73
CA PRO A 176 2.44 -20.60 -16.77
C PRO A 176 3.76 -21.38 -16.84
N ASP A 177 4.84 -20.76 -17.31
CA ASP A 177 6.17 -21.38 -17.36
C ASP A 177 6.97 -21.28 -16.04
N GLY A 178 6.30 -20.90 -14.95
CA GLY A 178 6.84 -20.89 -13.59
C GLY A 178 7.61 -19.63 -13.20
N ARG A 179 7.80 -18.67 -14.12
CA ARG A 179 8.46 -17.40 -13.79
C ARG A 179 7.53 -16.49 -12.98
N ILE A 180 8.14 -15.69 -12.08
CA ILE A 180 7.49 -14.60 -11.35
C ILE A 180 8.13 -13.30 -11.82
N ILE A 181 7.33 -12.44 -12.46
CA ILE A 181 7.82 -11.25 -13.15
C ILE A 181 7.27 -9.99 -12.47
N PRO A 182 8.12 -9.04 -12.03
CA PRO A 182 7.68 -7.76 -11.47
C PRO A 182 6.72 -7.00 -12.40
N PHE A 183 5.75 -6.29 -11.82
CA PHE A 183 4.67 -5.66 -12.58
C PHE A 183 5.16 -4.72 -13.70
N CYS A 184 6.09 -3.82 -13.38
CA CYS A 184 6.55 -2.83 -14.36
C CYS A 184 7.38 -3.46 -15.48
N THR A 185 8.19 -4.49 -15.16
CA THR A 185 8.99 -5.20 -16.17
C THR A 185 8.11 -6.08 -17.05
N MET A 186 7.09 -6.72 -16.47
CA MET A 186 6.09 -7.46 -17.23
C MET A 186 5.41 -6.53 -18.24
N ASN A 187 4.87 -5.40 -17.79
CA ASN A 187 4.09 -4.51 -18.65
C ASN A 187 4.92 -3.70 -19.66
N SER A 188 6.18 -3.40 -19.36
CA SER A 188 7.04 -2.59 -20.26
C SER A 188 7.97 -3.40 -21.16
N ILE A 189 8.26 -4.66 -20.82
CA ILE A 189 9.32 -5.45 -21.47
C ILE A 189 8.81 -6.86 -21.84
N HIS A 190 8.36 -7.65 -20.86
CA HIS A 190 8.20 -9.10 -21.07
C HIS A 190 6.86 -9.50 -21.68
N ARG A 191 5.80 -8.68 -21.55
CA ARG A 191 4.44 -9.03 -21.96
C ARG A 191 4.33 -9.53 -23.41
N PRO A 192 4.85 -8.83 -24.44
CA PRO A 192 4.70 -9.28 -25.82
C PRO A 192 5.36 -10.64 -26.11
N GLU A 193 6.47 -10.95 -25.44
CA GLU A 193 7.13 -12.25 -25.59
C GLU A 193 6.35 -13.35 -24.87
N VAL A 194 5.91 -13.09 -23.64
CA VAL A 194 5.10 -14.01 -22.84
C VAL A 194 3.79 -14.35 -23.55
N GLU A 195 3.05 -13.36 -24.02
CA GLU A 195 1.76 -13.55 -24.70
C GLU A 195 1.92 -14.31 -26.03
N ARG A 196 3.00 -14.06 -26.78
CA ARG A 196 3.28 -14.81 -28.01
C ARG A 196 3.65 -16.27 -27.76
N LYS A 197 4.36 -16.58 -26.67
CA LYS A 197 4.80 -17.94 -26.34
C LYS A 197 3.73 -18.76 -25.61
N LEU A 198 2.97 -18.12 -24.72
CA LEU A 198 2.08 -18.81 -23.76
C LEU A 198 0.61 -18.43 -23.95
N GLY A 199 0.29 -17.43 -24.77
CA GLY A 199 -1.08 -17.03 -25.05
C GLY A 199 -1.82 -18.07 -25.88
N VAL A 200 -3.13 -18.17 -25.65
CA VAL A 200 -4.04 -19.00 -26.43
C VAL A 200 -5.06 -18.08 -27.11
N PRO A 201 -5.28 -18.19 -28.43
CA PRO A 201 -6.32 -17.45 -29.10
C PRO A 201 -7.69 -17.63 -28.43
N ILE A 202 -8.45 -16.54 -28.30
CA ILE A 202 -9.75 -16.56 -27.60
C ILE A 202 -10.68 -17.66 -28.14
N LYS A 203 -10.74 -17.83 -29.46
CA LYS A 203 -11.58 -18.87 -30.11
C LYS A 203 -11.18 -20.27 -29.65
N GLU A 204 -9.89 -20.54 -29.58
CA GLU A 204 -9.37 -21.84 -29.13
C GLU A 204 -9.66 -22.06 -27.64
N TRP A 205 -9.45 -21.04 -26.81
CA TRP A 205 -9.76 -21.11 -25.39
C TRP A 205 -11.26 -21.37 -25.14
N LYS A 206 -12.16 -20.68 -25.85
CA LYS A 206 -13.62 -20.88 -25.79
C LYS A 206 -14.01 -22.31 -26.16
N ASN A 207 -13.43 -22.86 -27.23
CA ASN A 207 -13.69 -24.23 -27.66
C ASN A 207 -13.27 -25.27 -26.60
N ARG A 208 -12.13 -25.06 -25.92
CA ARG A 208 -11.64 -25.95 -24.86
C ARG A 208 -12.52 -25.91 -23.60
N HIS A 209 -12.97 -24.73 -23.19
CA HIS A 209 -13.68 -24.55 -21.92
C HIS A 209 -15.20 -24.56 -22.05
N LYS A 210 -15.73 -24.49 -23.28
CA LYS A 210 -17.17 -24.42 -23.59
C LYS A 210 -17.88 -23.26 -22.86
N VAL A 211 -17.19 -22.11 -22.75
CA VAL A 211 -17.70 -20.89 -22.10
C VAL A 211 -17.80 -19.76 -23.14
N GLU A 212 -18.91 -19.02 -23.11
CA GLU A 212 -19.02 -17.74 -23.83
C GLU A 212 -18.43 -16.59 -23.00
N ILE A 213 -17.53 -15.83 -23.61
CA ILE A 213 -17.03 -14.57 -23.02
C ILE A 213 -17.98 -13.47 -23.46
N THR A 214 -18.71 -12.88 -22.50
CA THR A 214 -19.76 -11.87 -22.69
C THR A 214 -19.26 -10.42 -22.63
N GLN A 215 -17.99 -10.18 -22.34
CA GLN A 215 -17.42 -8.83 -22.41
C GLN A 215 -17.15 -8.43 -23.87
N PRO A 216 -17.61 -7.24 -24.31
CA PRO A 216 -17.28 -6.72 -25.64
C PRO A 216 -15.77 -6.44 -25.71
N LEU A 217 -15.18 -6.79 -26.87
CA LEU A 217 -13.80 -6.51 -27.24
C LEU A 217 -13.54 -5.01 -27.42
#